data_AF-A0A833LQ39-F1
#
_entry.id   AF-A0A833LQ39-F1
#
_cell.length_a   1.000
_cell.length_b   1.000
_cell.length_c   1.000
_cell.angle_alpha   90.00
_cell.angle_beta   90.00
_cell.angle_gamma   90.00
#
_symmetry.space_group_name_H-M   'P 1'
#
loop_
_entity.id
_entity.type
_entity.pdbx_description
1 polymer ?
#
loop_
_entity_poly.entity_id
_entity_poly.type
_entity_poly.pdbx_seq_one_letter_code
_entity_poly.pdbx_strand_id
1 'polypeptide(L)'
;MDETTFRDLLARHWTGLFDPRTLERGADYQRRGLVRELRYQDDVGEGVLIGTVQGSAREPYLAGVRLAWDGVRAHLDSYCTCPMQESCKHVAATILHKLRSSAGTAEGALAPPQLGAWKNWLDTLRSEGGEIAAEVATPGAQSLCAILLRSDGGHPLPALQAQVVRVQPGKRGGYATPQPLQPSWADPVPWRGLDATTFQLVAGLRMRAPAFGGSGGWFRLANNADEPLVETLLASLPCFFDKVSAGRLALGPARALRIGWEARDDGTQKLALSVDGAPSARLLKVGHLWYFDASARELGRVDGDVRLAEAVLRAPPLLPEQVPLLMERWRDTPLLAALPRPAEPVVEKLRATPDAVLSLRVVSAYGAPGRAYQAGVARLGFDYGGMRLPMYPAPARERRRQGERVVEVTRDRAREGAAIEQLEELGLVPAEMRASLRGLPAAAIDDNDFVLVQGRGQIAGADQLFALAPRLRELGFRLESGEGFPFELLDAPDGWQFDIDEDAGSAWFDLRLGIDVAGQRIDLLPVLQRLLADPLFPLAPRKGEAADATWLVPIDARRRMPLPLAQLRALIAPLLEWLQGPLREHAGALRLR
;
A
#
# COMPACT_ATOMS: atom_id res chain seq x y z
N MET A 1 -24.30 28.97 4.61
CA MET A 1 -24.95 27.81 3.99
C MET A 1 -25.63 27.06 5.12
N ASP A 2 -26.86 26.57 4.96
CA ASP A 2 -27.47 25.79 6.04
C ASP A 2 -26.75 24.44 6.21
N GLU A 3 -26.78 23.91 7.43
CA GLU A 3 -26.01 22.71 7.81
C GLU A 3 -26.41 21.45 7.02
N THR A 4 -27.67 21.37 6.57
CA THR A 4 -28.18 20.24 5.79
C THR A 4 -27.60 20.28 4.38
N THR A 5 -27.68 21.44 3.72
CA THR A 5 -27.07 21.66 2.40
C THR A 5 -25.55 21.45 2.44
N PHE A 6 -24.88 21.97 3.48
CA PHE A 6 -23.44 21.76 3.67
C PHE A 6 -23.09 20.27 3.76
N ARG A 7 -23.83 19.51 4.56
CA ARG A 7 -23.59 18.07 4.75
C ARG A 7 -23.80 17.29 3.45
N ASP A 8 -24.85 17.60 2.70
CA ASP A 8 -25.18 16.89 1.46
C ASP A 8 -24.14 17.17 0.35
N LEU A 9 -23.66 18.41 0.26
CA LEU A 9 -22.55 18.77 -0.63
C LEU A 9 -21.24 18.13 -0.17
N LEU A 10 -20.96 18.15 1.13
CA LEU A 10 -19.77 17.52 1.70
C LEU A 10 -19.76 16.01 1.38
N ALA A 11 -20.88 15.29 1.59
CA ALA A 11 -20.99 13.86 1.33
C ALA A 11 -20.67 13.44 -0.12
N ARG A 12 -20.96 14.31 -1.09
CA ARG A 12 -20.74 14.05 -2.52
C ARG A 12 -19.32 14.34 -3.00
N HIS A 13 -18.62 15.26 -2.35
CA HIS A 13 -17.38 15.84 -2.90
C HIS A 13 -16.14 15.66 -2.02
N TRP A 14 -16.28 15.30 -0.74
CA TRP A 14 -15.15 15.30 0.21
C TRP A 14 -14.08 14.24 -0.05
N THR A 15 -14.40 13.09 -0.65
CA THR A 15 -13.43 12.00 -0.84
C THR A 15 -12.31 12.36 -1.80
N GLY A 16 -12.54 13.33 -2.70
CA GLY A 16 -11.51 13.85 -3.62
C GLY A 16 -10.39 14.64 -2.94
N LEU A 17 -10.57 15.04 -1.67
CA LEU A 17 -9.55 15.76 -0.90
C LEU A 17 -8.42 14.86 -0.37
N PHE A 18 -8.63 13.55 -0.34
CA PHE A 18 -7.77 12.62 0.40
C PHE A 18 -7.32 11.44 -0.46
N ASP A 19 -6.08 10.99 -0.27
CA ASP A 19 -5.64 9.71 -0.81
C ASP A 19 -6.27 8.53 -0.04
N PRO A 20 -6.32 7.32 -0.63
CA PRO A 20 -6.95 6.15 -0.01
C PRO A 20 -6.40 5.79 1.38
N ARG A 21 -5.09 5.99 1.63
CA ARG A 21 -4.47 5.65 2.92
C ARG A 21 -4.86 6.67 3.99
N THR A 22 -4.97 7.95 3.64
CA THR A 22 -5.44 8.98 4.56
C THR A 22 -6.91 8.78 4.94
N LEU A 23 -7.75 8.35 4.00
CA LEU A 23 -9.15 7.99 4.28
C LEU A 23 -9.25 6.83 5.27
N GLU A 24 -8.44 5.78 5.09
CA GLU A 24 -8.41 4.61 5.97
C GLU A 24 -8.00 4.99 7.41
N ARG A 25 -6.98 5.86 7.55
CA ARG A 25 -6.54 6.39 8.85
C ARG A 25 -7.58 7.30 9.49
N GLY A 26 -8.25 8.15 8.72
CA GLY A 26 -9.35 8.98 9.20
C GLY A 26 -10.51 8.13 9.72
N ALA A 27 -10.84 7.05 9.01
CA ALA A 27 -11.84 6.09 9.44
C ALA A 27 -11.45 5.37 10.73
N ASP A 28 -10.17 5.03 10.93
CA ASP A 28 -9.68 4.48 12.19
C ASP A 28 -9.85 5.45 13.38
N TYR A 29 -9.45 6.70 13.20
CA TYR A 29 -9.59 7.74 14.23
C TYR A 29 -11.05 7.99 14.61
N GLN A 30 -11.92 7.99 13.61
CA GLN A 30 -13.37 8.08 13.82
C GLN A 30 -13.90 6.87 14.61
N ARG A 31 -13.52 5.63 14.23
CA ARG A 31 -13.97 4.40 14.91
C ARG A 31 -13.50 4.33 16.36
N ARG A 32 -12.30 4.84 16.65
CA ARG A 32 -11.70 4.88 18.00
C ARG A 32 -12.28 5.99 18.88
N GLY A 33 -13.24 6.78 18.39
CA GLY A 33 -13.85 7.85 19.16
C GLY A 33 -12.88 8.99 19.51
N LEU A 34 -11.87 9.21 18.66
CA LEU A 34 -10.85 10.23 18.90
C LEU A 34 -11.31 11.64 18.49
N VAL A 35 -12.41 11.75 17.75
CA VAL A 35 -13.10 13.03 17.52
C VAL A 35 -13.91 13.35 18.77
N ARG A 36 -13.55 14.44 19.45
CA ARG A 36 -14.09 14.82 20.77
C ARG A 36 -15.26 15.79 20.66
N GLU A 37 -15.11 16.81 19.82
CA GLU A 37 -16.17 17.80 19.56
C GLU A 37 -16.29 18.04 18.05
N LEU A 38 -17.50 18.43 17.63
CA LEU A 38 -17.79 18.98 16.31
C LEU A 38 -18.60 20.26 16.48
N ARG A 39 -18.25 21.28 15.70
CA ARG A 39 -18.98 22.54 15.58
C ARG A 39 -19.14 22.87 14.10
N TYR A 40 -20.36 23.20 13.72
CA TYR A 40 -20.67 23.74 12.41
C TYR A 40 -20.92 25.25 12.54
N GLN A 41 -20.41 26.02 11.59
CA GLN A 41 -20.65 27.46 11.46
C GLN A 41 -21.15 27.74 10.05
N ASP A 42 -22.26 28.48 9.97
CA ASP A 42 -22.83 28.95 8.71
C ASP A 42 -22.27 30.34 8.35
N ASP A 43 -21.95 30.52 7.06
CA ASP A 43 -21.58 31.82 6.50
C ASP A 43 -22.28 32.06 5.15
N VAL A 44 -22.34 33.28 4.65
CA VAL A 44 -23.06 33.60 3.41
C VAL A 44 -22.38 32.90 2.22
N GLY A 45 -23.01 31.86 1.68
CA GLY A 45 -22.46 31.06 0.57
C GLY A 45 -21.41 30.00 0.96
N GLU A 46 -20.98 29.97 2.23
CA GLU A 46 -19.99 29.03 2.74
C GLU A 46 -20.49 28.28 4.00
N GLY A 47 -19.89 27.14 4.31
CA GLY A 47 -20.06 26.44 5.57
C GLY A 47 -18.72 25.95 6.09
N VAL A 48 -18.52 26.01 7.39
CA VAL A 48 -17.28 25.57 8.05
C VAL A 48 -17.60 24.53 9.10
N LEU A 49 -17.00 23.35 8.96
CA LEU A 49 -17.04 22.30 9.97
C LEU A 49 -15.71 22.25 10.69
N ILE A 50 -15.73 22.31 12.01
CA ILE A 50 -14.56 22.27 12.88
C ILE A 50 -14.73 21.15 13.88
N GLY A 51 -13.71 20.32 14.07
CA GLY A 51 -13.67 19.30 15.09
C GLY A 51 -12.37 19.31 15.88
N THR A 52 -12.43 18.86 17.12
CA THR A 52 -11.25 18.58 17.94
C THR A 52 -10.96 17.08 17.89
N VAL A 53 -9.75 16.72 17.46
CA VAL A 53 -9.36 15.33 17.24
C VAL A 53 -8.11 15.00 18.05
N GLN A 54 -8.24 14.03 18.95
CA GLN A 54 -7.11 13.54 19.73
C GLN A 54 -6.12 12.82 18.81
N GLY A 55 -4.89 13.35 18.74
CA GLY A 55 -3.78 12.75 18.00
C GLY A 55 -2.64 12.30 18.91
N SER A 56 -1.42 12.35 18.39
CA SER A 56 -0.20 12.00 19.12
C SER A 56 0.30 13.12 20.04
N ALA A 57 -0.07 14.38 19.79
CA ALA A 57 0.21 15.48 20.70
C ALA A 57 -0.65 15.39 21.98
N ARG A 58 -0.13 15.99 23.06
CA ARG A 58 -0.83 16.11 24.34
C ARG A 58 -2.15 16.89 24.21
N GLU A 59 -2.14 17.96 23.43
CA GLU A 59 -3.34 18.75 23.12
C GLU A 59 -4.04 18.24 21.85
N PRO A 60 -5.39 18.14 21.82
CA PRO A 60 -6.14 17.75 20.63
C PRO A 60 -5.92 18.72 19.46
N TYR A 61 -5.85 18.17 18.25
CA TYR A 61 -5.76 19.00 17.04
C TYR A 61 -7.12 19.56 16.66
N LEU A 62 -7.18 20.86 16.40
CA LEU A 62 -8.27 21.50 15.68
C LEU A 62 -8.17 21.14 14.20
N ALA A 63 -9.18 20.48 13.65
CA ALA A 63 -9.26 20.06 12.25
C ALA A 63 -10.59 20.53 11.66
N GLY A 64 -10.56 21.16 10.49
CA GLY A 64 -11.75 21.67 9.85
C GLY A 64 -11.74 21.58 8.34
N VAL A 65 -12.94 21.71 7.77
CA VAL A 65 -13.18 21.78 6.34
C VAL A 65 -14.14 22.94 6.08
N ARG A 66 -13.79 23.74 5.08
CA ARG A 66 -14.62 24.83 4.55
C ARG A 66 -15.16 24.40 3.21
N LEU A 67 -16.45 24.59 3.00
CA LEU A 67 -17.13 24.30 1.73
C LEU A 67 -17.83 25.56 1.25
N ALA A 68 -17.40 26.05 0.10
CA ALA A 68 -18.06 27.13 -0.63
C ALA A 68 -18.82 26.55 -1.83
N TRP A 69 -20.02 27.06 -2.09
CA TRP A 69 -20.85 26.65 -3.23
C TRP A 69 -21.30 27.87 -4.03
N ASP A 70 -20.89 27.92 -5.31
CA ASP A 70 -21.21 29.04 -6.21
C ASP A 70 -22.48 28.81 -7.06
N GLY A 71 -23.22 27.72 -6.80
CA GLY A 71 -24.37 27.29 -7.61
C GLY A 71 -24.05 26.20 -8.63
N VAL A 72 -22.79 26.00 -8.98
CA VAL A 72 -22.33 25.07 -10.03
C VAL A 72 -21.21 24.14 -9.56
N ARG A 73 -20.29 24.61 -8.70
CA ARG A 73 -19.14 23.86 -8.18
C ARG A 73 -19.02 24.01 -6.66
N ALA A 74 -18.63 22.91 -6.03
CA ALA A 74 -18.24 22.89 -4.62
C ALA A 74 -16.73 23.08 -4.52
N HIS A 75 -16.29 24.11 -3.83
CA HIS A 75 -14.90 24.34 -3.48
C HIS A 75 -14.69 23.92 -2.02
N LEU A 76 -13.82 22.94 -1.80
CA LEU A 76 -13.52 22.44 -0.47
C LEU A 76 -12.06 22.74 -0.12
N ASP A 77 -11.87 23.45 0.99
CA ASP A 77 -10.56 23.68 1.60
C ASP A 77 -10.53 22.99 2.95
N SER A 78 -9.38 22.45 3.35
CA SER A 78 -9.22 21.83 4.65
C SER A 78 -8.09 22.46 5.43
N TYR A 79 -8.22 22.47 6.75
CA TYR A 79 -7.18 22.98 7.63
C TYR A 79 -7.09 22.15 8.90
N CYS A 80 -5.91 22.10 9.49
CA CYS A 80 -5.66 21.41 10.73
C CYS A 80 -4.46 22.01 11.44
N THR A 81 -4.51 22.06 12.77
CA THR A 81 -3.37 22.47 13.62
C THR A 81 -2.30 21.38 13.75
N CYS A 82 -2.49 20.23 13.11
CA CYS A 82 -1.46 19.21 13.02
C CYS A 82 -0.37 19.60 11.99
N PRO A 83 0.83 18.99 12.05
CA PRO A 83 1.93 19.34 11.15
C PRO A 83 1.63 19.22 9.64
N MET A 84 0.63 18.41 9.25
CA MET A 84 0.18 18.28 7.85
C MET A 84 -0.59 19.49 7.34
N GLN A 85 -1.12 20.32 8.23
CA GLN A 85 -1.89 21.55 7.99
C GLN A 85 -3.19 21.43 7.20
N GLU A 86 -3.33 20.48 6.27
CA GLU A 86 -4.50 20.24 5.44
C GLU A 86 -4.59 18.76 5.06
N SER A 87 -5.72 18.33 4.52
CA SER A 87 -5.99 17.00 3.93
C SER A 87 -5.45 15.82 4.74
N CYS A 88 -5.50 15.93 6.07
CA CYS A 88 -4.91 14.96 6.98
C CYS A 88 -5.97 14.00 7.56
N LYS A 89 -5.51 12.94 8.21
CA LYS A 89 -6.38 11.95 8.88
C LYS A 89 -7.32 12.57 9.92
N HIS A 90 -6.95 13.68 10.56
CA HIS A 90 -7.82 14.37 11.52
C HIS A 90 -9.00 15.06 10.81
N VAL A 91 -8.76 15.70 9.66
CA VAL A 91 -9.84 16.29 8.84
C VAL A 91 -10.74 15.18 8.29
N ALA A 92 -10.16 14.10 7.79
CA ALA A 92 -10.94 12.94 7.32
C ALA A 92 -11.80 12.35 8.45
N ALA A 93 -11.26 12.21 9.66
CA ALA A 93 -12.00 11.75 10.84
C ALA A 93 -13.14 12.70 11.22
N THR A 94 -12.91 14.01 11.21
CA THR A 94 -13.92 15.06 11.45
C THR A 94 -15.09 14.95 10.47
N ILE A 95 -14.80 14.82 9.16
CA ILE A 95 -15.81 14.68 8.10
C ILE A 95 -16.60 13.38 8.27
N LEU A 96 -15.92 12.25 8.45
CA LEU A 96 -16.55 10.94 8.66
C LEU A 96 -17.43 10.92 9.91
N HIS A 97 -17.00 11.59 10.98
CA HIS A 97 -17.79 11.70 12.20
C HIS A 97 -19.09 12.50 11.94
N LYS A 98 -19.02 13.62 11.20
CA LYS A 98 -20.19 14.42 10.82
C LYS A 98 -21.18 13.66 9.94
N LEU A 99 -20.69 12.89 8.97
CA LEU A 99 -21.53 12.12 8.04
C LEU A 99 -22.18 10.88 8.70
N ARG A 100 -21.58 10.33 9.77
CA ARG A 100 -22.10 9.15 10.48
C ARG A 100 -23.22 9.46 11.46
N SER A 101 -23.26 10.68 12.02
CA SER A 101 -24.25 11.12 13.02
C SER A 101 -25.69 11.28 12.48
N SER A 102 -25.95 10.91 11.22
CA SER A 102 -27.28 11.00 10.61
C SER A 102 -27.69 9.74 9.84
N ALA A 103 -27.19 8.56 10.21
CA ALA A 103 -27.71 7.28 9.70
C ALA A 103 -29.12 6.93 10.27
N GLY A 104 -29.98 7.94 10.35
CA GLY A 104 -31.41 7.86 10.63
C GLY A 104 -32.08 8.99 9.84
N THR A 105 -33.11 8.61 9.08
CA THR A 105 -34.08 9.44 8.31
C THR A 105 -33.65 9.98 6.93
N ALA A 106 -34.21 9.30 5.92
CA ALA A 106 -35.12 9.82 4.88
C ALA A 106 -34.58 10.18 3.49
N GLU A 107 -35.28 9.55 2.54
CA GLU A 107 -35.39 9.77 1.11
C GLU A 107 -35.81 11.19 0.71
N GLY A 108 -35.33 11.61 -0.48
CA GLY A 108 -36.15 12.24 -1.52
C GLY A 108 -36.37 13.76 -1.45
N ALA A 109 -35.81 14.51 -2.41
CA ALA A 109 -36.46 15.64 -3.07
C ALA A 109 -35.73 16.08 -4.36
N LEU A 110 -36.54 16.44 -5.35
CA LEU A 110 -36.21 16.73 -6.76
C LEU A 110 -35.47 18.06 -6.98
N ALA A 111 -34.67 18.11 -8.05
CA ALA A 111 -34.09 19.33 -8.61
C ALA A 111 -35.05 19.97 -9.66
N PRO A 112 -35.00 21.30 -9.87
CA PRO A 112 -36.01 22.04 -10.65
C PRO A 112 -35.94 21.76 -12.16
N PRO A 113 -37.05 21.99 -12.91
CA PRO A 113 -37.17 21.55 -14.29
C PRO A 113 -36.29 22.38 -15.22
N GLN A 114 -35.32 21.73 -15.88
CA GLN A 114 -34.66 22.31 -17.04
C GLN A 114 -35.44 21.94 -18.31
N LEU A 115 -35.70 22.93 -19.15
CA LEU A 115 -36.38 22.84 -20.46
C LEU A 115 -35.56 22.07 -21.52
N GLY A 116 -34.84 21.01 -21.15
CA GLY A 116 -34.03 20.20 -22.06
C GLY A 116 -34.90 19.40 -23.04
N ALA A 117 -35.93 18.70 -22.53
CA ALA A 117 -36.84 17.91 -23.36
C ALA A 117 -37.68 18.79 -24.30
N TRP A 118 -37.97 20.04 -23.90
CA TRP A 118 -38.70 21.00 -24.71
C TRP A 118 -37.88 21.55 -25.87
N LYS A 119 -36.56 21.71 -25.72
CA LYS A 119 -35.70 22.17 -26.80
C LYS A 119 -35.67 21.18 -27.96
N ASN A 120 -35.51 19.89 -27.66
CA ASN A 120 -35.50 18.83 -28.68
C ASN A 120 -36.88 18.67 -29.34
N TRP A 121 -37.97 18.85 -28.59
CA TRP A 121 -39.34 18.83 -29.11
C TRP A 121 -39.66 20.06 -29.99
N LEU A 122 -39.20 21.26 -29.60
CA LEU A 122 -39.33 22.48 -30.41
C LEU A 122 -38.52 22.41 -31.71
N ASP A 123 -37.38 21.71 -31.70
CA ASP A 123 -36.59 21.45 -32.90
C ASP A 123 -37.29 20.42 -33.83
N THR A 124 -38.05 19.47 -33.26
CA THR A 124 -38.85 18.50 -34.05
C THR A 124 -40.10 19.13 -34.69
N LEU A 125 -40.69 20.14 -34.07
CA LEU A 125 -41.80 20.90 -34.66
C LEU A 125 -41.37 21.82 -35.83
N ARG A 126 -40.06 22.05 -36.00
CA ARG A 126 -39.49 22.86 -37.08
C ARG A 126 -39.03 22.02 -38.28
N SER A 127 -38.98 20.70 -38.14
CA SER A 127 -38.74 19.78 -39.26
C SER A 127 -40.07 19.24 -39.77
N GLU A 128 -40.46 19.61 -40.99
CA GLU A 128 -41.64 19.04 -41.64
C GLU A 128 -41.46 17.52 -41.85
N GLY A 129 -42.49 16.78 -41.46
CA GLY A 129 -42.46 15.33 -41.32
C GLY A 129 -42.18 14.59 -42.63
N GLY A 130 -41.20 13.69 -42.58
CA GLY A 130 -40.99 12.64 -43.57
C GLY A 130 -41.41 11.29 -42.99
N GLU A 131 -42.23 10.55 -43.74
CA GLU A 131 -42.62 9.17 -43.44
C GLU A 131 -41.40 8.27 -43.23
N ILE A 132 -41.40 7.50 -42.13
CA ILE A 132 -40.35 6.52 -41.84
C ILE A 132 -40.59 5.27 -42.68
N ALA A 133 -39.93 5.18 -43.83
CA ALA A 133 -39.77 3.93 -44.56
C ALA A 133 -38.80 3.01 -43.80
N ALA A 134 -39.20 1.75 -43.61
CA ALA A 134 -38.38 0.73 -42.98
C ALA A 134 -37.25 0.28 -43.93
N GLU A 135 -36.01 0.68 -43.66
CA GLU A 135 -34.84 0.06 -44.27
C GLU A 135 -34.57 -1.32 -43.65
N VAL A 136 -34.65 -2.34 -44.51
CA VAL A 136 -34.20 -3.70 -44.22
C VAL A 136 -32.68 -3.72 -44.26
N ALA A 137 -32.03 -3.99 -43.13
CA ALA A 137 -30.58 -4.15 -43.04
C ALA A 137 -30.10 -5.41 -43.78
N THR A 138 -29.09 -5.25 -44.63
CA THR A 138 -28.39 -6.27 -45.40
C THR A 138 -27.69 -7.31 -44.50
N PRO A 139 -27.66 -8.61 -44.85
CA PRO A 139 -27.09 -9.66 -43.99
C PRO A 139 -25.56 -9.68 -44.03
N GLY A 140 -24.92 -9.09 -43.02
CA GLY A 140 -23.48 -9.20 -42.77
C GLY A 140 -23.20 -9.27 -41.26
N ALA A 141 -22.67 -10.42 -40.81
CA ALA A 141 -22.40 -10.79 -39.41
C ALA A 141 -23.65 -10.83 -38.49
N GLN A 142 -24.26 -12.01 -38.39
CA GLN A 142 -25.38 -12.28 -37.47
C GLN A 142 -24.98 -11.88 -36.03
N SER A 143 -25.56 -10.79 -35.53
CA SER A 143 -25.41 -10.37 -34.14
C SER A 143 -26.24 -11.33 -33.27
N LEU A 144 -25.63 -11.90 -32.24
CA LEU A 144 -26.26 -12.87 -31.36
C LEU A 144 -26.71 -12.22 -30.05
N CYS A 145 -27.85 -12.64 -29.53
CA CYS A 145 -28.30 -12.30 -28.18
C CYS A 145 -27.52 -13.14 -27.16
N ALA A 146 -27.01 -12.51 -26.11
CA ALA A 146 -26.22 -13.14 -25.07
C ALA A 146 -26.51 -12.52 -23.69
N ILE A 147 -26.07 -13.20 -22.64
CA ILE A 147 -26.18 -12.75 -21.25
C ILE A 147 -24.79 -12.46 -20.70
N LEU A 148 -24.60 -11.26 -20.17
CA LEU A 148 -23.42 -10.90 -19.40
C LEU A 148 -23.78 -10.96 -17.91
N LEU A 149 -23.01 -11.72 -17.13
CA LEU A 149 -23.19 -11.93 -15.70
C LEU A 149 -22.10 -11.19 -14.92
N ARG A 150 -22.42 -10.76 -13.71
CA ARG A 150 -21.44 -10.25 -12.73
C ARG A 150 -21.93 -10.46 -11.30
N SER A 151 -21.04 -10.34 -10.33
CA SER A 151 -21.37 -10.29 -8.90
C SER A 151 -21.62 -8.84 -8.43
N ASP A 152 -22.57 -8.62 -7.52
CA ASP A 152 -22.65 -7.34 -6.81
C ASP A 152 -21.45 -7.17 -5.84
N GLY A 153 -20.93 -5.96 -5.68
CA GLY A 153 -19.70 -5.71 -4.90
C GLY A 153 -19.92 -5.42 -3.42
N GLY A 154 -21.17 -5.47 -2.94
CA GLY A 154 -21.57 -4.85 -1.67
C GLY A 154 -21.74 -5.80 -0.48
N HIS A 155 -21.67 -7.11 -0.68
CA HIS A 155 -21.99 -8.09 0.37
C HIS A 155 -20.98 -9.25 0.39
N PRO A 156 -20.63 -9.81 1.57
CA PRO A 156 -19.71 -10.95 1.69
C PRO A 156 -20.14 -12.17 0.86
N LEU A 157 -21.45 -12.36 0.70
CA LEU A 157 -22.02 -13.30 -0.24
C LEU A 157 -22.75 -12.50 -1.33
N PRO A 158 -22.13 -12.27 -2.50
CA PRO A 158 -22.64 -11.35 -3.50
C PRO A 158 -23.79 -11.95 -4.32
N ALA A 159 -24.74 -11.12 -4.71
CA ALA A 159 -25.83 -11.53 -5.59
C ALA A 159 -25.38 -11.57 -7.05
N LEU A 160 -26.00 -12.46 -7.83
CA LEU A 160 -25.80 -12.51 -9.28
C LEU A 160 -26.56 -11.36 -9.96
N GLN A 161 -25.94 -10.73 -10.94
CA GLN A 161 -26.58 -9.79 -11.84
C GLN A 161 -26.41 -10.24 -13.28
N ALA A 162 -27.44 -10.02 -14.09
CA ALA A 162 -27.46 -10.35 -15.51
C ALA A 162 -27.80 -9.11 -16.34
N GLN A 163 -27.18 -8.98 -17.50
CA GLN A 163 -27.50 -7.97 -18.50
C GLN A 163 -27.66 -8.68 -19.84
N VAL A 164 -28.71 -8.32 -20.58
CA VAL A 164 -28.87 -8.79 -21.95
C VAL A 164 -28.00 -7.93 -22.86
N VAL A 165 -27.18 -8.57 -23.69
CA VAL A 165 -26.26 -7.89 -24.62
C VAL A 165 -26.37 -8.49 -26.01
N ARG A 166 -26.05 -7.69 -27.04
CA ARG A 166 -25.71 -8.21 -28.37
C ARG A 166 -24.20 -8.41 -28.44
N VAL A 167 -23.79 -9.55 -28.98
CA VAL A 167 -22.39 -9.86 -29.27
C VAL A 167 -22.25 -10.20 -30.75
N GLN A 168 -21.16 -9.73 -31.35
CA GLN A 168 -20.82 -10.07 -32.73
C GLN A 168 -19.64 -11.05 -32.72
N PRO A 169 -19.71 -12.15 -33.48
CA PRO A 169 -18.56 -13.02 -33.68
C PRO A 169 -17.40 -12.24 -34.33
N GLY A 170 -16.25 -12.25 -33.68
CA GLY A 170 -15.02 -11.65 -34.17
C GLY A 170 -14.31 -12.55 -35.18
N LYS A 171 -13.49 -11.94 -36.06
CA LYS A 171 -12.80 -12.61 -37.18
C LYS A 171 -11.79 -13.72 -36.78
N ARG A 172 -11.49 -13.90 -35.48
CA ARG A 172 -10.54 -14.90 -34.93
C ARG A 172 -11.15 -15.78 -33.84
N GLY A 173 -12.46 -16.02 -33.87
CA GLY A 173 -13.14 -16.95 -32.95
C GLY A 173 -13.47 -16.41 -31.54
N GLY A 174 -13.23 -15.12 -31.28
CA GLY A 174 -13.71 -14.41 -30.08
C GLY A 174 -14.97 -13.58 -30.37
N TYR A 175 -15.44 -12.78 -29.42
CA TYR A 175 -16.57 -11.85 -29.61
C TYR A 175 -16.10 -10.40 -29.56
N ALA A 176 -16.75 -9.53 -30.34
CA ALA A 176 -16.60 -8.08 -30.24
C ALA A 176 -17.19 -7.53 -28.92
N THR A 177 -16.94 -6.25 -28.63
CA THR A 177 -17.43 -5.58 -27.42
C THR A 177 -18.95 -5.74 -27.27
N PRO A 178 -19.44 -6.28 -26.14
CA PRO A 178 -20.88 -6.47 -25.92
C PRO A 178 -21.61 -5.13 -25.89
N GLN A 179 -22.73 -5.05 -26.61
CA GLN A 179 -23.61 -3.87 -26.59
C GLN A 179 -24.86 -4.19 -25.77
N PRO A 180 -25.17 -3.43 -24.70
CA PRO A 180 -26.38 -3.64 -23.92
C PRO A 180 -27.65 -3.59 -24.78
N LEU A 181 -28.51 -4.60 -24.65
CA LEU A 181 -29.79 -4.67 -25.34
C LEU A 181 -30.83 -3.84 -24.59
N GLN A 182 -30.77 -2.52 -24.79
CA GLN A 182 -31.64 -1.55 -24.11
C GLN A 182 -32.26 -0.56 -25.11
N PRO A 183 -33.50 -0.10 -24.86
CA PRO A 183 -34.16 0.80 -25.78
C PRO A 183 -33.46 2.16 -25.72
N SER A 184 -33.27 2.76 -26.88
CA SER A 184 -32.66 4.08 -27.04
C SER A 184 -33.44 4.89 -28.07
N TRP A 185 -33.13 6.18 -28.19
CA TRP A 185 -33.78 7.03 -29.19
C TRP A 185 -33.43 6.59 -30.62
N ALA A 186 -32.27 5.95 -30.82
CA ALA A 186 -31.81 5.43 -32.11
C ALA A 186 -32.33 4.00 -32.41
N ASP A 187 -32.62 3.20 -31.37
CA ASP A 187 -33.19 1.85 -31.48
C ASP A 187 -34.24 1.67 -30.37
N PRO A 188 -35.50 2.07 -30.62
CA PRO A 188 -36.56 2.02 -29.60
C PRO A 188 -37.07 0.60 -29.35
N VAL A 189 -36.79 -0.36 -30.24
CA VAL A 189 -37.26 -1.75 -30.15
C VAL A 189 -36.09 -2.72 -30.41
N PRO A 190 -35.08 -2.75 -29.53
CA PRO A 190 -33.87 -3.54 -29.75
C PRO A 190 -34.15 -5.06 -29.78
N TRP A 191 -35.25 -5.52 -29.21
CA TRP A 191 -35.68 -6.92 -29.27
C TRP A 191 -36.24 -7.34 -30.64
N ARG A 192 -36.35 -6.43 -31.62
CA ARG A 192 -36.78 -6.77 -32.97
C ARG A 192 -35.79 -7.76 -33.60
N GLY A 193 -36.29 -8.89 -34.10
CA GLY A 193 -35.49 -9.95 -34.73
C GLY A 193 -35.04 -11.08 -33.80
N LEU A 194 -35.40 -11.05 -32.51
CA LEU A 194 -35.26 -12.22 -31.64
C LEU A 194 -36.33 -13.27 -31.97
N ASP A 195 -35.98 -14.55 -31.87
CA ASP A 195 -36.97 -15.63 -31.91
C ASP A 195 -37.90 -15.57 -30.69
N ALA A 196 -39.05 -16.24 -30.76
CA ALA A 196 -40.08 -16.18 -29.72
C ALA A 196 -39.56 -16.65 -28.35
N THR A 197 -38.69 -17.67 -28.30
CA THR A 197 -38.14 -18.22 -27.06
C THR A 197 -37.14 -17.25 -26.43
N THR A 198 -36.21 -16.71 -27.23
CA THR A 198 -35.26 -15.70 -26.76
C THR A 198 -35.97 -14.42 -26.32
N PHE A 199 -37.00 -13.99 -27.06
CA PHE A 199 -37.81 -12.83 -26.68
C PHE A 199 -38.50 -13.03 -25.32
N GLN A 200 -39.08 -14.20 -25.08
CA GLN A 200 -39.71 -14.52 -23.79
C GLN A 200 -38.71 -14.50 -22.63
N LEU A 201 -37.49 -15.02 -22.81
CA LEU A 201 -36.44 -14.98 -21.79
C LEU A 201 -35.99 -13.55 -21.49
N VAL A 202 -35.77 -12.73 -22.52
CA VAL A 202 -35.40 -11.31 -22.38
C VAL A 202 -36.52 -10.52 -21.71
N ALA A 203 -37.77 -10.73 -22.12
CA ALA A 203 -38.93 -10.09 -21.51
C ALA A 203 -39.08 -10.52 -20.03
N GLY A 204 -38.95 -11.81 -19.74
CA GLY A 204 -39.00 -12.35 -18.38
C GLY A 204 -37.94 -11.75 -17.46
N LEU A 205 -36.71 -11.59 -17.93
CA LEU A 205 -35.64 -10.95 -17.16
C LEU A 205 -35.95 -9.46 -16.89
N ARG A 206 -36.47 -8.74 -17.88
CA ARG A 206 -36.81 -7.31 -17.77
C ARG A 206 -38.01 -7.05 -16.84
N MET A 207 -39.02 -7.92 -16.87
CA MET A 207 -40.21 -7.80 -16.03
C MET A 207 -39.93 -8.05 -14.54
N ARG A 208 -38.77 -8.63 -14.21
CA ARG A 208 -38.34 -8.89 -12.82
C ARG A 208 -37.52 -7.74 -12.22
N ALA A 209 -37.32 -6.65 -12.96
CA ALA A 209 -36.70 -5.45 -12.41
C ALA A 209 -37.67 -4.77 -11.42
N PRO A 210 -37.33 -4.62 -10.13
CA PRO A 210 -38.08 -3.75 -9.24
C PRO A 210 -37.99 -2.32 -9.80
N ALA A 211 -39.16 -1.71 -10.01
CA ALA A 211 -39.44 -0.37 -10.52
C ALA A 211 -38.22 0.57 -10.75
N PHE A 212 -38.11 1.09 -11.99
CA PHE A 212 -37.26 2.24 -12.37
C PHE A 212 -35.87 2.31 -11.69
N GLY A 213 -34.85 1.70 -12.31
CA GLY A 213 -33.45 2.10 -12.05
C GLY A 213 -32.49 0.97 -11.73
N GLY A 214 -32.01 0.30 -12.78
CA GLY A 214 -30.61 -0.12 -12.81
C GLY A 214 -29.92 0.74 -13.85
N SER A 215 -28.94 1.56 -13.47
CA SER A 215 -28.14 2.27 -14.48
C SER A 215 -27.47 1.23 -15.39
N GLY A 216 -27.69 1.37 -16.70
CA GLY A 216 -27.08 0.50 -17.70
C GLY A 216 -27.69 -0.89 -17.91
N GLY A 217 -28.92 -1.19 -17.47
CA GLY A 217 -29.62 -2.42 -17.90
C GLY A 217 -29.17 -3.73 -17.23
N TRP A 218 -28.66 -3.66 -16.00
CA TRP A 218 -28.34 -4.82 -15.16
C TRP A 218 -29.50 -5.22 -14.26
N PHE A 219 -29.84 -6.51 -14.25
CA PHE A 219 -30.93 -7.12 -13.50
C PHE A 219 -30.37 -7.98 -12.37
N ARG A 220 -30.87 -7.78 -11.14
CA ARG A 220 -30.45 -8.56 -9.97
C ARG A 220 -31.24 -9.87 -9.90
N LEU A 221 -30.53 -10.99 -9.77
CA LEU A 221 -31.07 -12.34 -9.60
C LEU A 221 -30.73 -12.77 -8.17
N ALA A 222 -31.68 -12.61 -7.24
CA ALA A 222 -31.41 -12.69 -5.81
C ALA A 222 -32.51 -13.42 -5.00
N ASN A 223 -33.45 -14.08 -5.69
CA ASN A 223 -34.53 -14.82 -5.04
C ASN A 223 -34.64 -16.25 -5.58
N ASN A 224 -35.27 -17.14 -4.81
CA ASN A 224 -35.47 -18.56 -5.20
C ASN A 224 -36.21 -18.72 -6.53
N ALA A 225 -37.13 -17.80 -6.83
CA ALA A 225 -37.87 -17.82 -8.10
C ALA A 225 -36.97 -17.57 -9.32
N ASP A 226 -35.77 -17.02 -9.13
CA ASP A 226 -34.84 -16.65 -10.21
C ASP A 226 -33.91 -17.81 -10.61
N GLU A 227 -33.83 -18.88 -9.83
CA GLU A 227 -32.91 -20.00 -10.10
C GLU A 227 -33.25 -20.79 -11.38
N PRO A 228 -34.53 -21.15 -11.64
CA PRO A 228 -34.88 -21.81 -12.89
C PRO A 228 -34.60 -20.92 -14.11
N LEU A 229 -34.68 -19.59 -13.93
CA LEU A 229 -34.33 -18.65 -14.99
C LEU A 229 -32.83 -18.67 -15.28
N VAL A 230 -31.96 -18.68 -14.27
CA VAL A 230 -30.50 -18.80 -14.45
C VAL A 230 -30.15 -20.06 -15.25
N GLU A 231 -30.72 -21.21 -14.90
CA GLU A 231 -30.50 -22.48 -15.62
C GLU A 231 -30.97 -22.40 -17.07
N THR A 232 -32.16 -21.85 -17.28
CA THR A 232 -32.73 -21.68 -18.62
C THR A 232 -31.87 -20.74 -19.48
N LEU A 233 -31.35 -19.64 -18.90
CA LEU A 233 -30.45 -18.73 -19.58
C LEU A 233 -29.13 -19.40 -19.98
N LEU A 234 -28.50 -20.16 -19.07
CA LEU A 234 -27.26 -20.90 -19.35
C LEU A 234 -27.44 -21.96 -20.44
N ALA A 235 -28.59 -22.65 -20.45
CA ALA A 235 -28.90 -23.67 -21.45
C ALA A 235 -29.23 -23.08 -22.82
N SER A 236 -29.95 -21.95 -22.85
CA SER A 236 -30.57 -21.42 -24.08
C SER A 236 -29.74 -20.34 -24.77
N LEU A 237 -28.92 -19.60 -24.02
CA LEU A 237 -28.17 -18.44 -24.52
C LEU A 237 -26.67 -18.53 -24.20
N PRO A 238 -25.79 -17.93 -25.02
CA PRO A 238 -24.40 -17.70 -24.65
C PRO A 238 -24.34 -16.79 -23.41
N CYS A 239 -23.81 -17.31 -22.31
CA CYS A 239 -23.61 -16.58 -21.06
C CYS A 239 -22.12 -16.34 -20.81
N PHE A 240 -21.76 -15.18 -20.29
CA PHE A 240 -20.37 -14.77 -20.00
C PHE A 240 -20.29 -14.15 -18.61
N PHE A 241 -19.15 -14.25 -17.91
CA PHE A 241 -18.93 -13.60 -16.61
C PHE A 241 -17.94 -12.44 -16.74
N ASP A 242 -18.34 -11.23 -16.34
CA ASP A 242 -17.64 -9.93 -16.42
C ASP A 242 -17.20 -9.48 -17.83
N LYS A 243 -16.58 -10.37 -18.62
CA LYS A 243 -16.05 -10.10 -19.96
C LYS A 243 -16.40 -11.23 -20.92
N VAL A 244 -16.85 -10.88 -22.11
CA VAL A 244 -17.15 -11.86 -23.17
C VAL A 244 -15.89 -12.58 -23.65
N SER A 245 -14.72 -11.92 -23.57
CA SER A 245 -13.42 -12.53 -23.90
C SER A 245 -13.00 -13.65 -22.95
N ALA A 246 -13.60 -13.77 -21.76
CA ALA A 246 -13.33 -14.88 -20.84
C ALA A 246 -13.89 -16.22 -21.32
N GLY A 247 -14.75 -16.20 -22.34
CA GLY A 247 -15.38 -17.38 -22.92
C GLY A 247 -16.74 -17.71 -22.29
N ARG A 248 -17.47 -18.57 -22.99
CA ARG A 248 -18.84 -18.95 -22.63
C ARG A 248 -18.86 -19.79 -21.35
N LEU A 249 -19.85 -19.53 -20.51
CA LEU A 249 -20.17 -20.32 -19.33
C LEU A 249 -21.06 -21.52 -19.68
N ALA A 250 -20.82 -22.62 -18.98
CA ALA A 250 -21.70 -23.77 -18.93
C ALA A 250 -22.38 -23.89 -17.56
N LEU A 251 -23.53 -24.57 -17.53
CA LEU A 251 -24.12 -25.02 -16.27
C LEU A 251 -23.25 -26.15 -15.70
N GLY A 252 -22.68 -25.92 -14.53
CA GLY A 252 -21.86 -26.91 -13.82
C GLY A 252 -22.70 -27.86 -12.96
N PRO A 253 -22.13 -29.01 -12.53
CA PRO A 253 -22.81 -29.93 -11.62
C PRO A 253 -23.06 -29.30 -10.25
N ALA A 254 -24.03 -29.84 -9.50
CA ALA A 254 -24.20 -29.44 -8.10
C ALA A 254 -23.00 -29.89 -7.26
N ARG A 255 -22.50 -29.01 -6.39
CA ARG A 255 -21.33 -29.25 -5.53
C ARG A 255 -21.67 -28.99 -4.07
N ALA A 256 -20.98 -29.62 -3.12
CA ALA A 256 -21.21 -29.37 -1.70
C ALA A 256 -20.47 -28.12 -1.20
N LEU A 257 -21.09 -27.39 -0.26
CA LEU A 257 -20.43 -26.34 0.51
C LEU A 257 -19.46 -26.98 1.51
N ARG A 258 -18.21 -26.51 1.52
CA ARG A 258 -17.22 -26.89 2.52
C ARG A 258 -16.92 -25.69 3.41
N ILE A 259 -17.00 -25.92 4.71
CA ILE A 259 -16.63 -24.94 5.73
C ILE A 259 -15.32 -25.42 6.33
N GLY A 260 -14.34 -24.52 6.43
CA GLY A 260 -13.00 -24.82 6.95
C GLY A 260 -12.44 -23.65 7.75
N TRP A 261 -11.36 -23.90 8.47
CA TRP A 261 -10.56 -22.85 9.10
C TRP A 261 -9.34 -22.55 8.23
N GLU A 262 -9.19 -21.29 7.87
CA GLU A 262 -8.00 -20.77 7.23
C GLU A 262 -7.07 -20.22 8.31
N ALA A 263 -5.89 -20.83 8.45
CA ALA A 263 -4.85 -20.36 9.35
C ALA A 263 -4.06 -19.23 8.70
N ARG A 264 -3.82 -18.15 9.45
CA ARG A 264 -3.08 -16.97 9.02
C ARG A 264 -1.68 -16.95 9.63
N ASP A 265 -0.83 -16.11 9.06
CA ASP A 265 0.57 -15.98 9.46
C ASP A 265 0.77 -15.49 10.89
N ASP A 266 -0.21 -14.78 11.48
CA ASP A 266 -0.19 -14.33 12.88
C ASP A 266 -0.73 -15.40 13.86
N GLY A 267 -1.03 -16.60 13.36
CA GLY A 267 -1.64 -17.68 14.12
C GLY A 267 -3.15 -17.53 14.33
N THR A 268 -3.76 -16.46 13.82
CA THR A 268 -5.22 -16.34 13.84
C THR A 268 -5.86 -17.30 12.85
N GLN A 269 -7.08 -17.72 13.14
CA GLN A 269 -7.84 -18.61 12.28
C GLN A 269 -9.13 -17.90 11.87
N LYS A 270 -9.52 -18.00 10.61
CA LYS A 270 -10.81 -17.48 10.16
C LYS A 270 -11.63 -18.59 9.53
N LEU A 271 -12.91 -18.67 9.86
CA LEU A 271 -13.82 -19.54 9.13
C LEU A 271 -13.90 -19.06 7.68
N ALA A 272 -13.71 -20.00 6.76
CA ALA A 272 -13.74 -19.79 5.33
C ALA A 272 -14.70 -20.80 4.68
N LEU A 273 -15.30 -20.38 3.58
CA LEU A 273 -16.12 -21.22 2.74
C LEU A 273 -15.31 -21.61 1.50
N SER A 274 -15.48 -22.85 1.06
CA SER A 274 -14.94 -23.36 -0.19
C SER A 274 -15.98 -24.26 -0.85
N VAL A 275 -15.81 -24.50 -2.15
CA VAL A 275 -16.70 -25.38 -2.93
C VAL A 275 -15.96 -26.67 -3.22
N ASP A 276 -16.65 -27.80 -3.04
CA ASP A 276 -16.06 -29.11 -3.32
C ASP A 276 -15.55 -29.20 -4.78
N GLY A 277 -14.34 -29.71 -4.96
CA GLY A 277 -13.69 -29.84 -6.27
C GLY A 277 -13.40 -28.52 -7.01
N ALA A 278 -13.64 -27.35 -6.39
CA ALA A 278 -13.27 -26.04 -6.93
C ALA A 278 -12.94 -25.05 -5.80
N PRO A 279 -11.75 -25.16 -5.18
CA PRO A 279 -11.37 -24.32 -4.05
C PRO A 279 -11.27 -22.82 -4.40
N SER A 280 -11.02 -22.49 -5.68
CA SER A 280 -10.95 -21.12 -6.19
C SER A 280 -12.28 -20.59 -6.73
N ALA A 281 -13.37 -21.37 -6.67
CA ALA A 281 -14.67 -20.90 -7.14
C ALA A 281 -15.22 -19.80 -6.24
N ARG A 282 -15.82 -18.79 -6.86
CA ARG A 282 -16.49 -17.70 -6.17
C ARG A 282 -17.89 -18.14 -5.76
N LEU A 283 -18.22 -18.05 -4.47
CA LEU A 283 -19.58 -18.25 -3.99
C LEU A 283 -20.45 -17.03 -4.28
N LEU A 284 -21.69 -17.29 -4.71
CA LEU A 284 -22.69 -16.32 -5.10
C LEU A 284 -24.03 -16.69 -4.45
N LYS A 285 -24.93 -15.71 -4.36
CA LYS A 285 -26.32 -15.91 -3.95
C LYS A 285 -27.26 -15.59 -5.10
N VAL A 286 -28.13 -16.54 -5.43
CA VAL A 286 -29.34 -16.27 -6.20
C VAL A 286 -30.50 -16.38 -5.21
N GLY A 287 -31.17 -17.53 -5.12
CA GLY A 287 -31.99 -17.86 -3.95
C GLY A 287 -31.18 -18.65 -2.92
N HIS A 288 -30.60 -19.74 -3.40
CA HIS A 288 -29.64 -20.60 -2.74
C HIS A 288 -28.22 -20.23 -3.13
N LEU A 289 -27.26 -21.03 -2.66
CA LEU A 289 -25.84 -20.86 -2.96
C LEU A 289 -25.53 -21.35 -4.38
N TRP A 290 -24.72 -20.55 -5.07
CA TRP A 290 -24.18 -20.86 -6.39
C TRP A 290 -22.67 -20.67 -6.36
N TYR A 291 -21.95 -21.35 -7.25
CA TYR A 291 -20.53 -21.14 -7.47
C TYR A 291 -20.27 -20.69 -8.89
N PHE A 292 -19.28 -19.81 -9.05
CA PHE A 292 -18.67 -19.47 -10.33
C PHE A 292 -17.21 -19.95 -10.33
N ASP A 293 -16.89 -20.90 -11.19
CA ASP A 293 -15.53 -21.38 -11.43
C ASP A 293 -14.97 -20.78 -12.72
N ALA A 294 -14.03 -19.84 -12.58
CA ALA A 294 -13.42 -19.18 -13.73
C ALA A 294 -12.52 -20.12 -14.56
N SER A 295 -11.93 -21.15 -13.94
CA SER A 295 -11.05 -22.11 -14.61
C SER A 295 -11.85 -23.11 -15.44
N ALA A 296 -12.91 -23.67 -14.86
CA ALA A 296 -13.82 -24.57 -15.58
C ALA A 296 -14.80 -23.83 -16.50
N ARG A 297 -15.00 -22.51 -16.28
CA ARG A 297 -16.04 -21.68 -16.89
C ARG A 297 -17.44 -22.23 -16.63
N GLU A 298 -17.67 -22.56 -15.37
CA GLU A 298 -18.92 -23.15 -14.91
C GLU A 298 -19.62 -22.21 -13.94
N LEU A 299 -20.94 -22.19 -14.02
CA LEU A 299 -21.82 -21.64 -13.00
C LEU A 299 -22.73 -22.78 -12.54
N GLY A 300 -22.76 -23.10 -11.25
CA GLY A 300 -23.52 -24.25 -10.76
C GLY A 300 -24.05 -24.05 -9.34
N ARG A 301 -24.97 -24.93 -8.93
CA ARG A 301 -25.56 -24.89 -7.59
C ARG A 301 -24.59 -25.41 -6.54
N VAL A 302 -24.67 -24.84 -5.34
CA VAL A 302 -23.97 -25.33 -4.16
C VAL A 302 -24.99 -25.83 -3.15
N ASP A 303 -24.87 -27.08 -2.76
CA ASP A 303 -25.64 -27.66 -1.66
C ASP A 303 -25.08 -27.15 -0.32
N GLY A 304 -25.87 -26.35 0.39
CA GLY A 304 -25.49 -25.72 1.64
C GLY A 304 -26.49 -24.67 2.11
N ASP A 305 -26.48 -24.39 3.41
CA ASP A 305 -27.38 -23.41 4.02
C ASP A 305 -26.84 -21.97 3.82
N VAL A 306 -27.65 -21.12 3.18
CA VAL A 306 -27.32 -19.71 2.91
C VAL A 306 -27.13 -18.91 4.21
N ARG A 307 -27.97 -19.12 5.24
CA ARG A 307 -27.85 -18.41 6.52
C ARG A 307 -26.57 -18.80 7.22
N LEU A 308 -26.21 -20.09 7.19
CA LEU A 308 -24.94 -20.57 7.74
C LEU A 308 -23.75 -19.97 6.99
N ALA A 309 -23.78 -19.95 5.66
CA ALA A 309 -22.74 -19.35 4.83
C ALA A 309 -22.56 -17.85 5.14
N GLU A 310 -23.65 -17.08 5.24
CA GLU A 310 -23.61 -15.67 5.62
C GLU A 310 -23.06 -15.46 7.04
N ALA A 311 -23.43 -16.31 7.99
CA ALA A 311 -22.91 -16.27 9.36
C ALA A 311 -21.39 -16.54 9.41
N VAL A 312 -20.93 -17.57 8.67
CA VAL A 312 -19.50 -17.91 8.56
C VAL A 312 -18.69 -16.76 7.97
N LEU A 313 -19.16 -16.15 6.87
CA LEU A 313 -18.42 -15.06 6.22
C LEU A 313 -18.31 -13.80 7.10
N ARG A 314 -19.27 -13.61 8.02
CA ARG A 314 -19.28 -12.53 9.02
C ARG A 314 -18.54 -12.89 10.30
N ALA A 315 -18.10 -14.15 10.47
CA ALA A 315 -17.39 -14.57 11.67
C ALA A 315 -16.08 -13.76 11.83
N PRO A 316 -15.81 -13.22 13.03
CA PRO A 316 -14.54 -12.54 13.29
C PRO A 316 -13.37 -13.52 13.20
N PRO A 317 -12.14 -13.03 12.94
CA PRO A 317 -10.95 -13.86 13.10
C PRO A 317 -10.82 -14.30 14.56
N LEU A 318 -10.44 -15.56 14.74
CA LEU A 318 -10.24 -16.22 16.03
C LEU A 318 -8.77 -16.14 16.43
N LEU A 319 -8.49 -15.50 17.56
CA LEU A 319 -7.15 -15.46 18.15
C LEU A 319 -6.82 -16.81 18.82
N PRO A 320 -5.53 -17.23 18.85
CA PRO A 320 -5.06 -18.38 19.62
C PRO A 320 -5.64 -18.49 21.04
N GLU A 321 -5.65 -17.41 21.84
CA GLU A 321 -6.16 -17.44 23.21
C GLU A 321 -7.68 -17.55 23.30
N GLN A 322 -8.39 -17.26 22.21
CA GLN A 322 -9.84 -17.41 22.15
C GLN A 322 -10.25 -18.83 21.77
N VAL A 323 -9.33 -19.67 21.27
CA VAL A 323 -9.62 -21.06 20.91
C VAL A 323 -10.18 -21.84 22.11
N PRO A 324 -9.54 -21.86 23.30
CA PRO A 324 -10.09 -22.59 24.44
C PRO A 324 -11.45 -22.05 24.90
N LEU A 325 -11.62 -20.72 24.95
CA LEU A 325 -12.87 -20.07 25.33
C LEU A 325 -14.01 -20.39 24.36
N LEU A 326 -13.70 -20.44 23.06
CA LEU A 326 -14.67 -20.83 22.05
C LEU A 326 -15.02 -22.31 22.17
N MET A 327 -14.04 -23.19 22.47
CA MET A 327 -14.26 -24.62 22.66
C MET A 327 -15.12 -24.96 23.88
N GLU A 328 -15.06 -24.17 24.94
CA GLU A 328 -15.99 -24.28 26.08
C GLU A 328 -17.44 -24.04 25.63
N ARG A 329 -17.69 -22.95 24.88
CA ARG A 329 -19.02 -22.58 24.38
C ARG A 329 -19.49 -23.42 23.18
N TRP A 330 -18.57 -24.11 22.51
CA TRP A 330 -18.85 -24.93 21.34
C TRP A 330 -19.77 -26.12 21.66
N ARG A 331 -19.68 -26.65 22.88
CA ARG A 331 -20.47 -27.80 23.34
C ARG A 331 -21.96 -27.48 23.50
N ASP A 332 -22.30 -26.22 23.79
CA ASP A 332 -23.66 -25.78 24.10
C ASP A 332 -24.38 -25.10 22.92
N THR A 333 -23.75 -25.06 21.73
CA THR A 333 -24.30 -24.38 20.55
C THR A 333 -24.55 -25.37 19.39
N PRO A 334 -25.79 -25.85 19.18
CA PRO A 334 -26.11 -26.88 18.18
C PRO A 334 -25.68 -26.54 16.75
N LEU A 335 -25.74 -25.27 16.35
CA LEU A 335 -25.32 -24.81 15.01
C LEU A 335 -23.81 -24.94 14.78
N LEU A 336 -22.99 -24.99 15.83
CA LEU A 336 -21.53 -25.17 15.73
C LEU A 336 -21.13 -26.65 15.71
N ALA A 337 -22.01 -27.56 16.10
CA ALA A 337 -21.71 -29.00 16.16
C ALA A 337 -21.36 -29.60 14.78
N ALA A 338 -21.90 -29.02 13.71
CA ALA A 338 -21.63 -29.42 12.32
C ALA A 338 -20.39 -28.75 11.71
N LEU A 339 -19.77 -27.77 12.40
CA LEU A 339 -18.60 -27.06 11.89
C LEU A 339 -17.30 -27.78 12.31
N PRO A 340 -16.24 -27.71 11.47
CA PRO A 340 -14.93 -28.19 11.89
C PRO A 340 -14.44 -27.38 13.09
N ARG A 341 -13.76 -28.06 14.02
CA ARG A 341 -13.14 -27.38 15.17
C ARG A 341 -11.90 -26.60 14.71
N PRO A 342 -11.64 -25.41 15.27
CA PRO A 342 -10.39 -24.70 15.05
C PRO A 342 -9.23 -25.53 15.60
N ALA A 343 -8.06 -25.39 14.98
CA ALA A 343 -6.83 -25.93 15.53
C ALA A 343 -6.49 -25.20 16.84
N GLU A 344 -5.80 -25.87 17.76
CA GLU A 344 -5.27 -25.25 18.98
C GLU A 344 -3.76 -25.03 18.81
N PRO A 345 -3.33 -23.86 18.31
CA PRO A 345 -1.91 -23.62 18.09
C PRO A 345 -1.17 -23.45 19.41
N VAL A 346 0.02 -24.04 19.50
CA VAL A 346 0.94 -23.81 20.62
C VAL A 346 1.57 -22.42 20.46
N VAL A 347 1.24 -21.51 21.36
CA VAL A 347 1.82 -20.15 21.39
C VAL A 347 3.08 -20.15 22.26
N GLU A 348 4.22 -19.94 21.62
CA GLU A 348 5.51 -19.78 22.28
C GLU A 348 5.84 -18.30 22.45
N LYS A 349 6.05 -17.87 23.69
CA LYS A 349 6.44 -16.48 23.97
C LYS A 349 7.95 -16.33 23.86
N LEU A 350 8.41 -15.65 22.81
CA LEU A 350 9.79 -15.28 22.64
C LEU A 350 10.14 -14.10 23.55
N ARG A 351 11.02 -14.35 24.52
CA ARG A 351 11.61 -13.32 25.37
C ARG A 351 12.97 -12.93 24.79
N ALA A 352 12.98 -11.88 23.98
CA ALA A 352 14.19 -11.32 23.40
C ALA A 352 14.23 -9.82 23.66
N THR A 353 15.43 -9.26 23.81
CA THR A 353 15.65 -7.82 23.76
C THR A 353 15.73 -7.38 22.31
N PRO A 354 15.16 -6.22 21.93
CA PRO A 354 15.26 -5.74 20.56
C PRO A 354 16.68 -5.30 20.22
N ASP A 355 17.22 -5.80 19.11
CA ASP A 355 18.37 -5.22 18.44
C ASP A 355 17.88 -4.17 17.44
N ALA A 356 18.26 -2.91 17.64
CA ALA A 356 17.92 -1.82 16.71
C ALA A 356 18.75 -1.96 15.44
N VAL A 357 18.09 -2.01 14.29
CA VAL A 357 18.74 -2.27 13.01
C VAL A 357 18.38 -1.19 12.00
N LEU A 358 19.42 -0.63 11.38
CA LEU A 358 19.30 0.38 10.36
C LEU A 358 19.69 -0.20 9.01
N SER A 359 18.70 -0.36 8.13
CA SER A 359 18.94 -0.68 6.73
C SER A 359 19.18 0.61 5.95
N LEU A 360 20.43 0.86 5.57
CA LEU A 360 20.84 2.04 4.81
C LEU A 360 20.46 1.87 3.34
N ARG A 361 19.78 2.86 2.74
CA ARG A 361 19.30 2.83 1.36
C ARG A 361 19.42 4.21 0.72
N VAL A 362 19.30 4.26 -0.59
CA VAL A 362 19.30 5.51 -1.35
C VAL A 362 17.98 5.72 -2.05
N VAL A 363 17.60 6.98 -2.21
CA VAL A 363 16.42 7.39 -2.97
C VAL A 363 16.77 8.58 -3.85
N SER A 364 16.18 8.63 -5.04
CA SER A 364 16.31 9.79 -5.92
C SER A 364 15.57 10.99 -5.33
N ALA A 365 16.32 12.06 -5.07
CA ALA A 365 15.82 13.35 -4.59
C ALA A 365 16.29 14.49 -5.50
N TYR A 366 15.61 15.62 -5.43
CA TYR A 366 15.89 16.80 -6.26
C TYR A 366 16.35 17.98 -5.39
N GLY A 367 17.63 18.35 -5.50
CA GLY A 367 18.19 19.53 -4.84
C GLY A 367 17.92 20.80 -5.65
N ALA A 368 18.22 21.99 -5.12
CA ALA A 368 18.19 23.22 -5.91
C ALA A 368 19.47 23.33 -6.77
N PRO A 369 19.41 23.67 -8.09
CA PRO A 369 18.26 24.03 -8.92
C PRO A 369 17.71 22.85 -9.76
N GLY A 370 16.99 21.91 -9.13
CA GLY A 370 16.36 20.75 -9.78
C GLY A 370 17.29 19.57 -10.09
N ARG A 371 18.55 19.58 -9.63
CA ARG A 371 19.50 18.49 -9.90
C ARG A 371 19.13 17.25 -9.08
N ALA A 372 18.92 16.13 -9.78
CA ALA A 372 18.73 14.84 -9.15
C ALA A 372 20.02 14.38 -8.46
N TYR A 373 19.87 13.82 -7.26
CA TYR A 373 20.96 13.22 -6.49
C TYR A 373 20.43 12.03 -5.68
N GLN A 374 21.35 11.22 -5.16
CA GLN A 374 21.03 10.07 -4.31
C GLN A 374 21.04 10.52 -2.85
N ALA A 375 19.84 10.69 -2.28
CA ALA A 375 19.66 10.99 -0.87
C ALA A 375 19.83 9.73 -0.02
N GLY A 376 20.54 9.84 1.10
CA GLY A 376 20.69 8.75 2.06
C GLY A 376 19.45 8.63 2.94
N VAL A 377 18.99 7.39 3.12
CA VAL A 377 17.87 7.05 4.00
C VAL A 377 18.24 5.86 4.88
N ALA A 378 17.91 5.91 6.17
CA ALA A 378 18.12 4.81 7.10
C ALA A 378 16.78 4.27 7.57
N ARG A 379 16.44 3.02 7.24
CA ARG A 379 15.21 2.39 7.70
C ARG A 379 15.42 1.71 9.04
N LEU A 380 14.67 2.10 10.06
CA LEU A 380 14.71 1.50 11.38
C LEU A 380 13.76 0.30 11.47
N GLY A 381 14.30 -0.81 11.94
CA GLY A 381 13.54 -1.97 12.41
C GLY A 381 14.17 -2.54 13.67
N PHE A 382 13.47 -3.47 14.31
CA PHE A 382 13.92 -4.13 15.52
C PHE A 382 13.94 -5.63 15.29
N ASP A 383 15.07 -6.28 15.59
CA ASP A 383 15.17 -7.73 15.57
C ASP A 383 14.95 -8.29 16.97
N TYR A 384 13.93 -9.12 17.12
CA TYR A 384 13.66 -9.86 18.36
C TYR A 384 14.05 -11.32 18.14
N GLY A 385 15.33 -11.66 18.37
CA GLY A 385 15.82 -13.03 18.26
C GLY A 385 15.52 -13.69 16.90
N GLY A 386 15.71 -12.95 15.80
CA GLY A 386 15.42 -13.38 14.43
C GLY A 386 14.04 -12.98 13.91
N MET A 387 13.15 -12.46 14.76
CA MET A 387 11.89 -11.87 14.32
C MET A 387 12.07 -10.37 14.02
N ARG A 388 12.29 -10.04 12.74
CA ARG A 388 12.36 -8.65 12.27
C ARG A 388 10.99 -7.99 12.29
N LEU A 389 10.86 -6.93 13.08
CA LEU A 389 9.67 -6.08 13.21
C LEU A 389 9.96 -4.65 12.74
N PRO A 390 9.04 -3.98 12.03
CA PRO A 390 9.20 -2.57 11.66
C PRO A 390 9.02 -1.65 12.89
N MET A 391 9.54 -0.42 12.85
CA MET A 391 9.23 0.60 13.86
C MET A 391 7.72 0.92 13.90
N TYR A 392 7.05 0.90 12.74
CA TYR A 392 5.63 1.17 12.55
C TYR A 392 5.03 0.29 11.42
N PRO A 393 3.81 -0.25 11.59
CA PRO A 393 2.99 -0.23 12.80
C PRO A 393 3.63 -1.05 13.93
N ALA A 394 3.39 -0.65 15.17
CA ALA A 394 3.95 -1.30 16.35
C ALA A 394 2.85 -1.82 17.30
N PRO A 395 2.21 -2.94 17.00
CA PRO A 395 1.33 -3.58 17.97
C PRO A 395 2.13 -4.00 19.22
N ALA A 396 1.52 -3.99 20.41
CA ALA A 396 2.22 -4.39 21.65
C ALA A 396 2.72 -5.84 21.61
N ARG A 397 2.00 -6.71 20.88
CA ARG A 397 2.33 -8.11 20.64
C ARG A 397 2.31 -8.36 19.14
N GLU A 398 3.30 -9.07 18.65
CA GLU A 398 3.38 -9.50 17.25
C GLU A 398 3.58 -11.00 17.19
N ARG A 399 2.98 -11.64 16.18
CA ARG A 399 2.97 -13.10 16.06
C ARG A 399 3.41 -13.51 14.68
N ARG A 400 4.13 -14.63 14.63
CA ARG A 400 4.47 -15.30 13.38
C ARG A 400 4.33 -16.80 13.55
N ARG A 401 3.59 -17.42 12.64
CA ARG A 401 3.40 -18.85 12.54
C ARG A 401 4.68 -19.49 11.99
N GLN A 402 5.17 -20.51 12.68
CA GLN A 402 6.33 -21.32 12.30
C GLN A 402 5.90 -22.80 12.36
N GLY A 403 5.47 -23.34 11.22
CA GLY A 403 4.86 -24.68 11.17
C GLY A 403 3.57 -24.73 12.00
N GLU A 404 3.53 -25.61 12.99
CA GLU A 404 2.37 -25.75 13.90
C GLU A 404 2.42 -24.82 15.12
N ARG A 405 3.55 -24.13 15.34
CA ARG A 405 3.75 -23.23 16.47
C ARG A 405 3.49 -21.80 16.04
N VAL A 406 3.07 -20.97 16.99
CA VAL A 406 2.94 -19.52 16.81
C VAL A 406 3.92 -18.87 17.77
N VAL A 407 4.96 -18.23 17.22
CA VAL A 407 5.91 -17.47 18.01
C VAL A 407 5.33 -16.08 18.24
N GLU A 408 5.26 -15.67 19.49
CA GLU A 408 4.80 -14.35 19.90
C GLU A 408 5.93 -13.56 20.53
N VAL A 409 6.10 -12.32 20.07
CA VAL A 409 6.99 -11.33 20.68
C VAL A 409 6.14 -10.23 21.33
N THR A 410 6.51 -9.85 22.56
CA THR A 410 6.02 -8.61 23.19
C THR A 410 7.06 -7.53 22.97
N ARG A 411 6.67 -6.41 22.36
CA ARG A 411 7.61 -5.33 22.03
C ARG A 411 8.04 -4.57 23.28
N ASP A 412 9.35 -4.41 23.45
CA ASP A 412 9.95 -3.59 24.51
C ASP A 412 9.98 -2.12 24.08
N ARG A 413 8.88 -1.42 24.36
CA ARG A 413 8.70 -0.02 23.93
C ARG A 413 9.71 0.95 24.52
N ALA A 414 10.26 0.65 25.70
CA ALA A 414 11.24 1.53 26.33
C ALA A 414 12.56 1.52 25.54
N ARG A 415 13.05 0.32 25.18
CA ARG A 415 14.27 0.18 24.37
C ARG A 415 14.09 0.67 22.93
N GLU A 416 12.95 0.39 22.32
CA GLU A 416 12.63 0.92 20.99
C GLU A 416 12.62 2.45 20.98
N GLY A 417 12.02 3.07 22.01
CA GLY A 417 12.01 4.52 22.18
C GLY A 417 13.40 5.11 22.36
N ALA A 418 14.23 4.51 23.21
CA ALA A 418 15.62 4.95 23.42
C ALA A 418 16.46 4.93 22.13
N ALA A 419 16.27 3.92 21.28
CA ALA A 419 16.93 3.87 19.97
C ALA A 419 16.46 5.01 19.04
N ILE A 420 15.17 5.34 19.06
CA ILE A 420 14.65 6.48 18.27
C ILE A 420 15.25 7.81 18.77
N GLU A 421 15.28 8.02 20.08
CA GLU A 421 15.87 9.21 20.70
C GLU A 421 17.35 9.38 20.31
N GLN A 422 18.14 8.30 20.32
CA GLN A 422 19.54 8.32 19.87
C GLN A 422 19.72 8.73 18.41
N LEU A 423 18.79 8.35 17.51
CA LEU A 423 18.83 8.78 16.11
C LEU A 423 18.54 10.28 15.98
N GLU A 424 17.55 10.77 16.72
CA GLU A 424 17.18 12.19 16.74
C GLU A 424 18.31 13.07 17.30
N GLU A 425 19.01 12.61 18.34
CA GLU A 425 20.20 13.27 18.89
C GLU A 425 21.35 13.38 17.88
N LEU A 426 21.47 12.40 16.97
CA LEU A 426 22.41 12.44 15.85
C LEU A 426 21.92 13.28 14.65
N GLY A 427 20.75 13.92 14.76
CA GLY A 427 20.16 14.74 13.72
C GLY A 427 19.46 13.96 12.60
N LEU A 428 19.26 12.65 12.77
CA LEU A 428 18.39 11.88 11.90
C LEU A 428 16.93 12.13 12.30
N VAL A 429 16.14 12.65 11.39
CA VAL A 429 14.73 12.92 11.63
C VAL A 429 13.85 11.85 10.99
N PRO A 430 12.73 11.45 11.62
CA PRO A 430 11.76 10.57 11.00
C PRO A 430 11.23 11.16 9.70
N ALA A 431 11.20 10.35 8.64
CA ALA A 431 10.78 10.77 7.31
C ALA A 431 9.29 11.12 7.24
N GLU A 432 8.49 10.71 8.22
CA GLU A 432 7.09 11.13 8.41
C GLU A 432 6.95 12.63 8.72
N MET A 433 8.00 13.30 9.19
CA MET A 433 8.07 14.76 9.35
C MET A 433 8.28 15.48 8.01
N ARG A 434 7.61 15.00 6.94
CA ARG A 434 7.81 15.40 5.53
C ARG A 434 7.72 16.88 5.23
N ALA A 435 6.98 17.65 6.04
CA ALA A 435 6.81 19.08 5.83
C ALA A 435 8.14 19.86 5.82
N SER A 436 9.20 19.31 6.44
CA SER A 436 10.54 19.89 6.44
C SER A 436 11.44 19.39 5.29
N LEU A 437 11.00 18.39 4.51
CA LEU A 437 11.83 17.68 3.52
C LEU A 437 11.48 18.15 2.09
N ARG A 438 12.41 18.85 1.44
CA ARG A 438 12.24 19.30 0.05
C ARG A 438 12.80 18.29 -0.96
N GLY A 439 12.15 18.16 -2.11
CA GLY A 439 12.69 17.44 -3.27
C GLY A 439 12.53 15.92 -3.26
N LEU A 440 11.75 15.36 -2.33
CA LEU A 440 11.48 13.93 -2.23
C LEU A 440 10.14 13.54 -2.87
N PRO A 441 10.09 12.48 -3.69
CA PRO A 441 8.83 11.87 -4.09
C PRO A 441 8.09 11.26 -2.90
N ALA A 442 6.79 11.52 -2.77
CA ALA A 442 5.97 11.04 -1.67
C ALA A 442 5.88 9.50 -1.54
N ALA A 443 6.22 8.74 -2.59
CA ALA A 443 6.24 7.27 -2.57
C ALA A 443 7.64 6.69 -2.24
N ALA A 444 8.68 7.52 -2.20
CA ALA A 444 10.06 7.05 -2.08
C ALA A 444 10.48 6.71 -0.63
N ILE A 445 9.75 7.19 0.37
CA ILE A 445 10.01 7.03 1.81
C ILE A 445 8.77 6.53 2.56
N ASP A 446 8.97 5.80 3.64
CA ASP A 446 7.91 5.30 4.54
C ASP A 446 8.12 5.73 6.00
N ASP A 447 7.18 5.36 6.86
CA ASP A 447 7.08 5.79 8.26
C ASP A 447 8.19 5.20 9.17
N ASN A 448 8.99 4.26 8.66
CA ASN A 448 10.14 3.67 9.35
C ASN A 448 11.47 4.27 8.90
N ASP A 449 11.45 5.16 7.91
CA ASP A 449 12.65 5.76 7.36
C ASP A 449 13.07 6.99 8.17
N PHE A 450 14.38 7.15 8.33
CA PHE A 450 15.04 8.29 8.92
C PHE A 450 15.95 8.94 7.88
N VAL A 451 16.04 10.26 7.91
CA VAL A 451 16.85 11.04 6.99
C VAL A 451 17.68 12.06 7.76
N LEU A 452 18.91 12.30 7.31
CA LEU A 452 19.72 13.40 7.81
C LEU A 452 19.36 14.67 7.05
N VAL A 453 18.93 15.72 7.75
CA VAL A 453 18.50 16.99 7.13
C VAL A 453 19.59 18.04 7.27
N GLN A 454 19.91 18.68 6.15
CA GLN A 454 20.81 19.83 6.08
C GLN A 454 20.04 21.14 6.07
N GLY A 455 20.77 22.26 6.21
CA GLY A 455 20.20 23.60 6.19
C GLY A 455 19.25 23.82 5.00
N ARG A 456 18.11 24.48 5.27
CA ARG A 456 16.99 24.74 4.33
C ARG A 456 16.11 23.52 3.98
N GLY A 457 16.20 22.42 4.74
CA GLY A 457 15.29 21.27 4.59
C GLY A 457 15.65 20.31 3.45
N GLN A 458 16.91 20.34 3.01
CA GLN A 458 17.43 19.40 2.01
C GLN A 458 17.96 18.15 2.71
N ILE A 459 17.77 16.98 2.10
CA ILE A 459 18.26 15.71 2.66
C ILE A 459 19.71 15.48 2.28
N ALA A 460 20.49 15.00 3.23
CA ALA A 460 21.88 14.65 3.04
C ALA A 460 22.07 13.53 2.00
N GLY A 461 23.20 13.55 1.31
CA GLY A 461 23.61 12.48 0.40
C GLY A 461 23.91 11.16 1.14
N ALA A 462 24.02 10.08 0.38
CA ALA A 462 24.37 8.76 0.92
C ALA A 462 25.71 8.76 1.67
N ASP A 463 26.68 9.53 1.20
CA ASP A 463 28.01 9.74 1.78
C ASP A 463 27.93 10.42 3.15
N GLN A 464 27.11 11.46 3.25
CA GLN A 464 26.93 12.22 4.49
C GLN A 464 26.17 11.41 5.55
N LEU A 465 25.15 10.65 5.16
CA LEU A 465 24.50 9.71 6.07
C LEU A 465 25.49 8.62 6.53
N PHE A 466 26.27 8.07 5.60
CA PHE A 466 27.22 7.00 5.90
C PHE A 466 28.37 7.47 6.80
N ALA A 467 28.70 8.76 6.83
CA ALA A 467 29.66 9.31 7.78
C ALA A 467 29.26 9.07 9.26
N LEU A 468 27.97 8.87 9.55
CA LEU A 468 27.48 8.52 10.89
C LEU A 468 27.64 7.03 11.24
N ALA A 469 27.99 6.17 10.28
CA ALA A 469 27.99 4.72 10.46
C ALA A 469 28.86 4.21 11.63
N PRO A 470 30.11 4.70 11.86
CA PRO A 470 30.89 4.30 13.03
C PRO A 470 30.18 4.64 14.35
N ARG A 471 29.64 5.86 14.45
CA ARG A 471 28.95 6.32 15.65
C ARG A 471 27.66 5.55 15.92
N LEU A 472 26.91 5.21 14.87
CA LEU A 472 25.71 4.37 14.98
C LEU A 472 26.05 2.96 15.48
N ARG A 473 27.16 2.36 15.02
CA ARG A 473 27.63 1.07 15.56
C ARG A 473 28.02 1.15 17.03
N GLU A 474 28.73 2.20 17.43
CA GLU A 474 29.09 2.43 18.84
C GLU A 474 27.87 2.57 19.76
N LEU A 475 26.78 3.19 19.27
CA LEU A 475 25.51 3.30 19.99
C LEU A 475 24.71 1.98 20.03
N GLY A 476 25.19 0.92 19.38
CA GLY A 476 24.58 -0.41 19.40
C GLY A 476 23.64 -0.69 18.23
N PHE A 477 23.59 0.16 17.20
CA PHE A 477 22.80 -0.14 16.00
C PHE A 477 23.51 -1.16 15.11
N ARG A 478 22.78 -2.21 14.72
CA ARG A 478 23.22 -3.10 13.64
C ARG A 478 22.96 -2.40 12.30
N LEU A 479 24.02 -2.19 11.53
CA LEU A 479 23.92 -1.55 10.21
C LEU A 479 23.88 -2.59 9.10
N GLU A 480 22.92 -2.45 8.20
CA GLU A 480 22.76 -3.31 7.03
C GLU A 480 22.74 -2.44 5.76
N SER A 481 23.55 -2.76 4.76
CA SER A 481 23.50 -2.08 3.46
C SER A 481 22.35 -2.63 2.63
N GLY A 482 21.29 -1.84 2.49
CA GLY A 482 20.13 -2.15 1.65
C GLY A 482 20.44 -2.04 0.15
N GLU A 483 19.44 -2.38 -0.67
CA GLU A 483 19.57 -2.39 -2.12
C GLU A 483 19.96 -1.00 -2.67
N GLY A 484 21.00 -0.98 -3.52
CA GLY A 484 21.50 0.24 -4.16
C GLY A 484 22.33 1.17 -3.28
N PHE A 485 22.52 0.88 -1.99
CA PHE A 485 23.36 1.72 -1.14
C PHE A 485 24.85 1.60 -1.53
N PRO A 486 25.55 2.72 -1.77
CA PRO A 486 26.86 2.71 -2.44
C PRO A 486 28.02 2.28 -1.53
N PHE A 487 27.83 2.22 -0.21
CA PHE A 487 28.91 1.97 0.74
C PHE A 487 28.66 0.75 1.63
N GLU A 488 29.76 0.17 2.09
CA GLU A 488 29.78 -0.93 3.04
C GLU A 488 30.84 -0.63 4.11
N LEU A 489 30.46 -0.71 5.38
CA LEU A 489 31.37 -0.44 6.49
C LEU A 489 32.02 -1.75 6.93
N LEU A 490 33.34 -1.85 6.77
CA LEU A 490 34.14 -2.94 7.29
C LEU A 490 34.43 -2.74 8.77
N ASP A 491 34.75 -3.83 9.45
CA ASP A 491 35.25 -3.78 10.81
C ASP A 491 36.66 -3.18 10.86
N ALA A 492 37.06 -2.75 12.06
CA ALA A 492 38.44 -2.34 12.29
C ALA A 492 39.38 -3.53 12.02
N PRO A 493 40.62 -3.29 11.58
CA PRO A 493 41.54 -4.35 11.26
C PRO A 493 41.92 -5.17 12.49
N ASP A 494 42.06 -6.49 12.31
CA ASP A 494 42.48 -7.45 13.34
C ASP A 494 43.94 -7.19 13.77
N GLY A 495 44.74 -6.63 12.86
CA GLY A 495 46.14 -6.32 13.08
C GLY A 495 46.76 -5.49 11.95
N TRP A 496 47.92 -4.92 12.26
CA TRP A 496 48.75 -4.19 11.30
C TRP A 496 49.97 -5.03 10.95
N GLN A 497 50.26 -5.17 9.66
CA GLN A 497 51.41 -5.91 9.16
C GLN A 497 52.39 -4.97 8.47
N PHE A 498 53.65 -5.08 8.85
CA PHE A 498 54.76 -4.37 8.23
C PHE A 498 55.78 -5.42 7.81
N ASP A 499 56.12 -5.42 6.53
CA ASP A 499 57.10 -6.32 5.95
C ASP A 499 58.14 -5.50 5.20
N ILE A 500 59.41 -5.82 5.42
CA ILE A 500 60.56 -5.14 4.82
C ILE A 500 61.36 -6.23 4.12
N ASP A 501 61.40 -6.15 2.79
CA ASP A 501 62.17 -7.06 1.95
C ASP A 501 63.54 -6.42 1.70
N GLU A 502 64.59 -7.00 2.29
CA GLU A 502 65.98 -6.55 2.13
C GLU A 502 66.75 -7.58 1.29
N ASP A 503 67.06 -7.23 0.05
CA ASP A 503 67.95 -8.04 -0.77
C ASP A 503 69.41 -7.85 -0.31
N ALA A 504 70.03 -8.93 0.17
CA ALA A 504 71.41 -8.95 0.62
C ALA A 504 72.39 -8.57 -0.52
N GLY A 505 72.70 -7.29 -0.64
CA GLY A 505 73.59 -6.71 -1.67
C GLY A 505 73.03 -5.48 -2.39
N SER A 506 71.75 -5.14 -2.19
CA SER A 506 71.11 -3.93 -2.72
C SER A 506 71.17 -2.78 -1.71
N ALA A 507 71.29 -1.53 -2.19
CA ALA A 507 71.12 -0.33 -1.37
C ALA A 507 69.64 0.09 -1.22
N TRP A 508 68.72 -0.75 -1.69
CA TRP A 508 67.28 -0.52 -1.72
C TRP A 508 66.56 -1.61 -0.94
N PHE A 509 65.48 -1.25 -0.25
CA PHE A 509 64.55 -2.16 0.42
C PHE A 509 63.13 -1.87 -0.05
N ASP A 510 62.28 -2.89 -0.07
CA ASP A 510 60.85 -2.75 -0.38
C ASP A 510 60.03 -2.77 0.92
N LEU A 511 59.29 -1.69 1.18
CA LEU A 511 58.37 -1.61 2.32
C LEU A 511 56.96 -2.01 1.88
N ARG A 512 56.39 -3.05 2.50
CA ARG A 512 55.01 -3.48 2.30
C ARG A 512 54.19 -3.24 3.56
N LEU A 513 53.28 -2.29 3.48
CA LEU A 513 52.34 -1.96 4.54
C LEU A 513 51.00 -2.64 4.29
N GLY A 514 50.47 -3.37 5.27
CA GLY A 514 49.16 -4.00 5.15
C GLY A 514 48.40 -4.08 6.46
N ILE A 515 47.12 -4.40 6.35
CA ILE A 515 46.23 -4.67 7.48
C ILE A 515 45.43 -5.93 7.20
N ASP A 516 45.11 -6.67 8.26
CA ASP A 516 44.27 -7.85 8.17
C ASP A 516 42.81 -7.50 8.51
N VAL A 517 41.89 -7.91 7.64
CA VAL A 517 40.45 -7.76 7.86
C VAL A 517 39.78 -9.07 7.50
N ALA A 518 39.14 -9.72 8.47
CA ALA A 518 38.44 -10.99 8.27
C ALA A 518 39.33 -12.07 7.62
N GLY A 519 40.61 -12.12 8.01
CA GLY A 519 41.60 -13.06 7.48
C GLY A 519 42.12 -12.75 6.07
N GLN A 520 41.79 -11.58 5.49
CA GLN A 520 42.36 -11.11 4.22
C GLN A 520 43.29 -9.92 4.46
N ARG A 521 44.49 -9.97 3.85
CA ARG A 521 45.43 -8.85 3.86
C ARG A 521 45.03 -7.80 2.83
N ILE A 522 44.92 -6.55 3.27
CA ILE A 522 44.72 -5.37 2.43
C ILE A 522 46.02 -4.56 2.39
N ASP A 523 46.55 -4.32 1.18
CA ASP A 523 47.69 -3.44 0.97
C ASP A 523 47.27 -1.97 1.19
N LEU A 524 47.99 -1.29 2.08
CA LEU A 524 47.69 0.08 2.44
C LEU A 524 48.35 1.12 1.54
N LEU A 525 49.38 0.79 0.76
CA LEU A 525 50.06 1.81 -0.04
C LEU A 525 49.11 2.51 -1.05
N PRO A 526 48.28 1.78 -1.83
CA PRO A 526 47.29 2.42 -2.71
C PRO A 526 46.21 3.18 -1.95
N VAL A 527 45.96 2.81 -0.69
CA VAL A 527 44.98 3.46 0.19
C VAL A 527 45.53 4.80 0.68
N LEU A 528 46.78 4.82 1.15
CA LEU A 528 47.48 6.04 1.59
C LEU A 528 47.65 7.04 0.45
N GLN A 529 47.97 6.57 -0.77
CA GLN A 529 48.03 7.43 -1.96
C GLN A 529 46.69 8.12 -2.25
N ARG A 530 45.57 7.40 -2.14
CA ARG A 530 44.24 7.97 -2.30
C ARG A 530 43.89 8.97 -1.19
N LEU A 531 44.30 8.70 0.05
CA LEU A 531 44.12 9.64 1.16
C LEU A 531 44.91 10.93 0.96
N LEU A 532 46.15 10.84 0.47
CA LEU A 532 46.99 12.01 0.15
C LEU A 532 46.40 12.86 -0.98
N ALA A 533 45.68 12.24 -1.92
CA ALA A 533 44.99 12.93 -2.99
C ALA A 533 43.62 13.50 -2.58
N ASP A 534 43.06 13.09 -1.43
CA ASP A 534 41.76 13.54 -0.94
C ASP A 534 41.90 14.93 -0.27
N PRO A 535 41.33 16.00 -0.86
CA PRO A 535 41.43 17.35 -0.29
C PRO A 535 40.70 17.50 1.05
N LEU A 536 39.81 16.56 1.41
CA LEU A 536 39.08 16.59 2.68
C LEU A 536 39.85 15.94 3.82
N PHE A 537 40.88 15.14 3.52
CA PHE A 537 41.66 14.44 4.54
C PHE A 537 42.47 15.44 5.38
N PRO A 538 42.30 15.47 6.72
CA PRO A 538 43.00 16.41 7.57
C PRO A 538 44.43 15.95 7.86
N LEU A 539 45.42 16.52 7.17
CA LEU A 539 46.85 16.22 7.39
C LEU A 539 47.36 16.64 8.79
N ALA A 540 46.70 17.61 9.42
CA ALA A 540 46.97 18.04 10.79
C ALA A 540 45.74 17.86 11.69
N PRO A 541 45.92 17.63 13.01
CA PRO A 541 44.82 17.57 13.97
C PRO A 541 43.97 18.85 13.96
N ARG A 542 42.65 18.69 13.97
CA ARG A 542 41.73 19.83 14.12
C ARG A 542 41.62 20.26 15.59
N LYS A 543 41.24 21.51 15.83
CA LYS A 543 41.00 22.00 17.20
C LYS A 543 39.84 21.21 17.83
N GLY A 544 40.11 20.57 18.98
CA GLY A 544 39.12 19.74 19.69
C GLY A 544 38.91 18.35 19.09
N GLU A 545 39.81 17.88 18.22
CA GLU A 545 39.79 16.50 17.72
C GLU A 545 40.01 15.50 18.86
N ALA A 546 39.15 14.48 18.95
CA ALA A 546 39.27 13.41 19.94
C ALA A 546 40.48 12.51 19.64
N ALA A 547 41.09 11.92 20.67
CA ALA A 547 42.27 11.07 20.51
C ALA A 547 41.99 9.80 19.71
N ASP A 548 40.75 9.32 19.76
CA ASP A 548 40.21 8.16 19.05
C ASP A 548 39.46 8.54 17.76
N ALA A 549 39.63 9.77 17.27
CA ALA A 549 38.99 10.21 16.03
C ALA A 549 39.40 9.31 14.85
N THR A 550 38.41 8.84 14.09
CA THR A 550 38.62 7.94 12.96
C THR A 550 38.33 8.63 11.62
N TRP A 551 38.89 8.09 10.56
CA TRP A 551 38.59 8.43 9.17
C TRP A 551 38.02 7.21 8.46
N LEU A 552 36.96 7.39 7.67
CA LEU A 552 36.39 6.34 6.82
C LEU A 552 37.23 6.18 5.56
N VAL A 553 38.26 5.34 5.66
CA VAL A 553 39.23 5.13 4.60
C VAL A 553 38.63 4.30 3.45
N PRO A 554 38.69 4.77 2.19
CA PRO A 554 38.22 4.01 1.04
C PRO A 554 39.18 2.88 0.71
N ILE A 555 38.75 1.63 0.95
CA ILE A 555 39.52 0.44 0.56
C ILE A 555 39.36 0.19 -0.94
N ASP A 556 38.14 0.32 -1.45
CA ASP A 556 37.82 0.33 -2.87
C ASP A 556 36.62 1.26 -3.16
N ALA A 557 35.95 1.08 -4.30
CA ALA A 557 34.80 1.89 -4.70
C ALA A 557 33.66 1.86 -3.64
N ARG A 558 33.42 0.70 -3.01
CA ARG A 558 32.28 0.45 -2.12
C ARG A 558 32.68 0.36 -0.65
N ARG A 559 33.75 -0.36 -0.34
CA ARG A 559 34.15 -0.66 1.04
C ARG A 559 34.85 0.53 1.69
N ARG A 560 34.44 0.82 2.92
CA ARG A 560 35.00 1.87 3.78
C ARG A 560 35.39 1.23 5.11
N MET A 561 36.52 1.65 5.66
CA MET A 561 37.01 1.12 6.94
C MET A 561 37.35 2.28 7.88
N PRO A 562 36.88 2.26 9.14
CA PRO A 562 37.26 3.26 10.11
C PRO A 562 38.69 2.98 10.58
N LEU A 563 39.62 3.89 10.27
CA LEU A 563 41.01 3.84 10.77
C LEU A 563 41.33 5.08 11.62
N PRO A 564 42.12 4.96 12.70
CA PRO A 564 42.46 6.10 13.56
C PRO A 564 43.22 7.20 12.80
N LEU A 565 42.76 8.44 12.89
CA LEU A 565 43.39 9.60 12.23
C LEU A 565 44.84 9.79 12.65
N ALA A 566 45.13 9.63 13.95
CA ALA A 566 46.48 9.74 14.49
C ALA A 566 47.44 8.74 13.82
N GLN A 567 47.00 7.50 13.63
CA GLN A 567 47.80 6.44 13.01
C GLN A 567 47.98 6.69 11.50
N LEU A 568 46.91 7.08 10.79
CA LEU A 568 47.00 7.44 9.37
C LEU A 568 47.98 8.58 9.14
N ARG A 569 47.95 9.62 9.97
CA ARG A 569 48.90 10.74 9.90
C ARG A 569 50.32 10.30 10.20
N ALA A 570 50.54 9.44 11.19
CA ALA A 570 51.86 8.90 11.51
C ALA A 570 52.46 8.12 10.33
N LEU A 571 51.64 7.38 9.58
CA LEU A 571 52.08 6.65 8.39
C LEU A 571 52.36 7.56 7.19
N ILE A 572 51.62 8.67 7.08
CA ILE A 572 51.76 9.63 5.99
C ILE A 572 52.92 10.62 6.24
N ALA A 573 53.23 10.93 7.50
CA ALA A 573 54.21 11.96 7.86
C ALA A 573 55.60 11.75 7.20
N PRO A 574 56.20 10.54 7.19
CA PRO A 574 57.48 10.32 6.51
C PRO A 574 57.40 10.57 4.99
N LEU A 575 56.27 10.23 4.35
CA LEU A 575 56.06 10.46 2.92
C LEU A 575 55.95 11.95 2.60
N LEU A 576 55.31 12.74 3.47
CA LEU A 576 55.22 14.19 3.32
C LEU A 576 56.57 14.87 3.56
N GLU A 577 57.33 14.44 4.57
CA GLU A 577 58.68 14.95 4.81
C GLU A 577 59.57 14.74 3.58
N TRP A 578 59.46 13.56 2.94
CA TRP A 578 60.14 13.27 1.69
C TRP A 578 59.70 14.16 0.52
N LEU A 579 58.39 14.34 0.33
CA LEU A 579 57.81 15.14 -0.76
C LEU A 579 58.03 16.65 -0.60
N GLN A 580 58.11 17.15 0.65
CA GLN A 580 58.20 18.58 0.99
C GLN A 580 59.62 19.02 1.37
N GLY A 581 60.56 18.09 1.51
CA GLY A 581 61.96 18.39 1.80
C GLY A 581 62.61 19.26 0.71
N PRO A 582 63.54 20.16 1.07
CA PRO A 582 64.23 20.97 0.06
C PRO A 582 65.01 20.06 -0.90
N LEU A 583 64.66 20.10 -2.18
CA LEU A 583 65.44 19.51 -3.27
C LEU A 583 66.85 20.11 -3.24
N ARG A 584 67.79 19.43 -2.60
CA ARG A 584 69.20 19.78 -2.70
C ARG A 584 69.71 19.26 -4.02
N GLU A 585 69.56 20.06 -5.07
CA GLU A 585 70.22 19.82 -6.34
C GLU A 585 71.74 19.79 -6.12
N HIS A 586 72.35 18.63 -6.39
CA HIS A 586 73.77 18.50 -6.71
C HIS A 586 73.86 17.69 -7.99
N ALA A 587 74.16 18.37 -9.10
CA ALA A 587 74.44 17.74 -10.38
C ALA A 587 73.33 16.79 -10.89
N GLY A 588 72.05 17.18 -10.76
CA GLY A 588 70.94 16.48 -11.41
C GLY A 588 70.61 15.08 -10.85
N ALA A 589 71.12 14.70 -9.67
CA ALA A 589 70.79 13.43 -9.03
C ALA A 589 70.17 13.64 -7.64
N LEU A 590 69.01 13.00 -7.41
CA LEU A 590 68.30 12.98 -6.13
C LEU A 590 69.01 12.00 -5.17
N ARG A 591 69.44 12.46 -3.99
CA ARG A 591 70.02 11.60 -2.94
C ARG A 591 68.99 11.41 -1.82
N LEU A 592 68.55 10.17 -1.62
CA LEU A 592 67.76 9.74 -0.46
C LEU A 592 68.73 9.24 0.61
N ARG A 593 68.42 9.48 1.89
CA ARG A 593 69.22 9.02 3.02
C ARG A 593 68.36 8.24 3.98
#